data_AF-A0A4Q0I4A0-F1
#
_entry.id   AF-A0A4Q0I4A0-F1
#
_cell.length_a   1.000
_cell.length_b   1.000
_cell.length_c   1.000
_cell.angle_alpha   90.00
_cell.angle_beta   90.00
_cell.angle_gamma   90.00
#
_symmetry.space_group_name_H-M   'P 1'
#
loop_
_entity.id
_entity.type
_entity.pdbx_description
1 polymer ?
#
loop_
_entity_poly.entity_id
_entity_poly.type
_entity_poly.pdbx_seq_one_letter_code
_entity_poly.pdbx_strand_id
1 'polypeptide(L)'
;MTLDENLEGKVEIWYKDDNKDKNGVPNIITVEIDTKKNKILRIINQERNSKIVPGDINIDKWSVDSINVIDIARKNFTQDNDFNFTTAWLSATSIDKNEKEIWNVSFYNENTKRAYYLEIDAYTGEIYRSEVK
;
A
#
# COMPACT_ATOMS: atom_id res chain seq x y z
N MET A 1 -2.86 2.21 2.13
CA MET A 1 -2.65 2.64 3.53
C MET A 1 -2.27 4.12 3.51
N THR A 2 -2.94 4.94 4.31
CA THR A 2 -2.62 6.37 4.47
C THR A 2 -2.26 6.60 5.93
N LEU A 3 -1.03 7.04 6.18
CA LEU A 3 -0.44 7.24 7.50
C LEU A 3 -0.01 8.69 7.71
N ASP A 4 0.06 9.11 8.97
CA ASP A 4 0.69 10.35 9.39
C ASP A 4 2.19 10.19 9.62
N GLU A 5 2.85 11.27 10.09
CA GLU A 5 4.27 11.33 10.41
C GLU A 5 4.72 10.32 11.49
N ASN A 6 3.81 9.83 12.33
CA ASN A 6 4.05 8.81 13.34
C ASN A 6 3.75 7.39 12.83
N LEU A 7 3.44 7.24 11.53
CA LEU A 7 3.03 5.99 10.90
C LEU A 7 1.69 5.46 11.44
N GLU A 8 0.85 6.36 11.96
CA GLU A 8 -0.48 6.06 12.44
C GLU A 8 -1.51 6.49 11.40
N GLY A 9 -2.57 5.70 11.19
CA GLY A 9 -3.58 6.06 10.21
C GLY A 9 -4.52 4.94 9.83
N LYS A 10 -4.93 4.96 8.56
CA LYS A 10 -5.97 4.09 8.02
C LYS A 10 -5.39 3.10 7.02
N VAL A 11 -5.68 1.82 7.25
CA VAL A 11 -5.42 0.76 6.27
C VAL A 11 -6.74 0.34 5.68
N GLU A 12 -6.82 0.29 4.35
CA GLU A 12 -7.93 -0.32 3.61
C GLU A 12 -7.39 -1.59 2.93
N ILE A 13 -8.04 -2.73 3.20
CA ILE A 13 -7.72 -4.02 2.59
C ILE A 13 -8.94 -4.48 1.80
N TRP A 14 -8.75 -4.88 0.55
CA TRP A 14 -9.80 -5.46 -0.29
C TRP A 14 -9.59 -6.96 -0.41
N TYR A 15 -10.59 -7.74 -0.02
CA TYR A 15 -10.58 -9.21 -0.13
C TYR A 15 -11.66 -9.66 -1.10
N LYS A 16 -11.30 -10.56 -2.03
CA LYS A 16 -12.23 -11.25 -2.92
C LYS A 16 -12.42 -12.69 -2.44
N ASP A 17 -13.66 -13.06 -2.14
CA ASP A 17 -14.00 -14.46 -1.85
C ASP A 17 -14.13 -15.24 -3.16
N ASP A 18 -13.21 -16.19 -3.38
CA ASP A 18 -13.18 -17.03 -4.58
C ASP A 18 -14.13 -18.24 -4.49
N ASN A 19 -14.77 -18.47 -3.33
CA ASN A 19 -15.81 -19.50 -3.19
C ASN A 19 -17.11 -19.02 -3.86
N LYS A 20 -17.16 -19.21 -5.19
CA LYS A 20 -18.24 -18.73 -6.06
C LYS A 20 -19.65 -19.15 -5.64
N ASP A 21 -20.53 -18.15 -5.60
CA ASP A 21 -21.89 -18.28 -6.11
C ASP A 21 -21.83 -18.43 -7.64
N LYS A 22 -22.59 -19.37 -8.22
CA LYS A 22 -22.47 -19.81 -9.63
C LYS A 22 -22.82 -18.71 -10.66
N ASN A 23 -23.27 -17.52 -10.21
CA ASN A 23 -23.83 -16.45 -11.03
C ASN A 23 -22.97 -15.18 -11.14
N GLY A 24 -21.68 -15.23 -10.80
CA GLY A 24 -20.66 -14.38 -11.47
C GLY A 24 -20.36 -13.00 -10.90
N VAL A 25 -20.76 -12.66 -9.68
CA VAL A 25 -20.32 -11.42 -9.00
C VAL A 25 -19.46 -11.77 -7.79
N PRO A 26 -18.18 -11.37 -7.74
CA PRO A 26 -17.33 -11.59 -6.57
C PRO A 26 -17.78 -10.73 -5.37
N ASN A 27 -17.82 -11.33 -4.18
CA ASN A 27 -18.00 -10.56 -2.94
C ASN A 27 -16.66 -9.90 -2.59
N ILE A 28 -16.63 -8.57 -2.58
CA ILE A 28 -15.47 -7.80 -2.17
C ILE A 28 -15.74 -7.16 -0.81
N ILE A 29 -14.88 -7.45 0.15
CA ILE A 29 -14.92 -6.89 1.49
C ILE A 29 -13.81 -5.85 1.62
N THR A 30 -14.16 -4.63 1.99
CA THR A 30 -13.21 -3.61 2.41
C THR A 30 -13.16 -3.54 3.93
N VAL A 31 -11.98 -3.77 4.51
CA VAL A 31 -11.76 -3.61 5.95
C VAL A 31 -10.96 -2.33 6.18
N GLU A 32 -11.47 -1.43 7.02
CA GLU A 32 -10.73 -0.26 7.50
C GLU A 32 -10.18 -0.50 8.90
N ILE A 33 -8.88 -0.31 9.09
CA ILE A 33 -8.18 -0.53 10.36
C ILE A 33 -7.54 0.78 10.83
N ASP A 34 -7.74 1.11 12.11
CA ASP A 34 -6.99 2.14 12.85
C ASP A 34 -5.69 1.50 13.35
N THR A 35 -4.55 1.91 12.78
CA THR A 35 -3.24 1.31 13.11
C THR A 35 -2.74 1.69 14.51
N LYS A 36 -3.20 2.81 15.06
CA LYS A 36 -2.85 3.22 16.43
C LYS A 36 -3.55 2.35 17.46
N LYS A 37 -4.84 2.09 17.26
CA LYS A 37 -5.68 1.32 18.18
C LYS A 37 -5.68 -0.17 17.90
N ASN A 38 -5.04 -0.60 16.80
CA ASN A 38 -5.13 -1.96 16.27
C ASN A 38 -6.56 -2.47 16.21
N LYS A 39 -7.48 -1.63 15.72
CA LYS A 39 -8.93 -1.90 15.75
C LYS A 39 -9.54 -1.75 14.37
N ILE A 40 -10.36 -2.73 13.99
CA ILE A 40 -11.24 -2.61 12.82
C ILE A 40 -12.27 -1.50 13.09
N LEU A 41 -12.26 -0.47 12.25
CA LEU A 41 -13.20 0.64 12.31
C LEU A 41 -14.50 0.31 11.60
N ARG A 42 -14.41 -0.28 10.41
CA ARG A 42 -15.57 -0.68 9.61
C ARG A 42 -15.23 -1.82 8.66
N ILE A 43 -16.26 -2.60 8.34
CA ILE A 43 -16.26 -3.59 7.27
C ILE A 43 -17.34 -3.15 6.29
N ILE A 44 -16.96 -2.92 5.03
CA ILE A 44 -17.87 -2.52 3.96
C ILE A 44 -17.94 -3.63 2.93
N ASN A 45 -19.14 -4.11 2.65
CA ASN A 45 -19.39 -4.95 1.49
C ASN A 45 -19.51 -4.05 0.26
N GLN A 46 -18.72 -4.30 -0.78
CA GLN A 46 -18.86 -3.57 -2.03
C GLN A 46 -20.19 -3.89 -2.72
N GLU A 47 -20.67 -2.94 -3.53
CA GLU A 47 -21.87 -3.12 -4.33
C GLU A 47 -21.71 -4.29 -5.31
N ARG A 48 -22.78 -5.07 -5.52
CA ARG A 48 -22.79 -6.24 -6.42
C ARG A 48 -22.50 -5.93 -7.89
N ASN A 49 -22.53 -4.66 -8.29
CA ASN A 49 -22.20 -4.21 -9.63
C ASN A 49 -20.79 -3.56 -9.71
N SER A 50 -19.99 -3.67 -8.64
CA SER A 50 -18.62 -3.18 -8.64
C SER A 50 -17.84 -3.84 -9.78
N LYS A 51 -17.24 -3.02 -10.64
CA LYS A 51 -16.34 -3.47 -11.70
C LYS A 51 -14.89 -3.61 -11.22
N ILE A 52 -14.62 -3.28 -9.96
CA ILE A 52 -13.30 -3.40 -9.36
C ILE A 52 -13.06 -4.89 -9.12
N VAL A 53 -12.01 -5.45 -9.71
CA VAL A 53 -11.54 -6.80 -9.41
C VAL A 53 -10.17 -6.64 -8.77
N PRO A 54 -9.99 -6.99 -7.48
CA PRO A 54 -8.67 -7.01 -6.88
C PRO A 54 -7.78 -7.95 -7.69
N GLY A 55 -6.57 -7.51 -8.05
CA GLY A 55 -5.57 -8.39 -8.63
C GLY A 55 -5.07 -9.40 -7.60
N ASP A 56 -4.52 -10.52 -8.08
CA ASP A 56 -3.91 -11.51 -7.20
C ASP A 56 -2.53 -11.02 -6.73
N ILE A 57 -2.30 -11.08 -5.42
CA ILE A 57 -1.00 -10.80 -4.80
C ILE A 57 -0.61 -11.96 -3.87
N ASN A 58 0.65 -12.37 -3.91
CA ASN A 58 1.23 -13.45 -3.11
C ASN A 58 1.93 -12.86 -1.87
N ILE A 59 1.17 -12.18 -1.01
CA ILE A 59 1.70 -11.51 0.18
C ILE A 59 2.46 -12.46 1.13
N ASP A 60 2.11 -13.75 1.12
CA ASP A 60 2.78 -14.81 1.89
C ASP A 60 4.21 -15.09 1.41
N LYS A 61 4.54 -14.71 0.18
CA LYS A 61 5.87 -14.88 -0.42
C LYS A 61 6.74 -13.61 -0.32
N TRP A 62 6.18 -12.49 0.15
CA TRP A 62 6.92 -11.24 0.27
C TRP A 62 7.97 -11.33 1.37
N SER A 63 9.18 -10.84 1.07
CA SER A 63 10.23 -10.66 2.07
C SER A 63 10.29 -9.23 2.58
N VAL A 64 9.51 -8.32 1.97
CA VAL A 64 9.48 -6.89 2.29
C VAL A 64 8.07 -6.51 2.73
N ASP A 65 7.92 -6.22 4.02
CA ASP A 65 6.69 -5.70 4.58
C ASP A 65 6.64 -4.15 4.54
N SER A 66 5.52 -3.58 4.98
CA SER A 66 5.32 -2.12 5.00
C SER A 66 6.31 -1.36 5.90
N ILE A 67 6.84 -2.00 6.95
CA ILE A 67 7.83 -1.39 7.84
C ILE A 67 9.18 -1.34 7.10
N ASN A 68 9.58 -2.44 6.46
CA ASN A 68 10.79 -2.50 5.65
C ASN A 68 10.76 -1.44 4.53
N VAL A 69 9.61 -1.25 3.88
CA VAL A 69 9.40 -0.22 2.87
C VAL A 69 9.71 1.18 3.38
N ILE A 70 9.22 1.53 4.57
CA ILE A 70 9.45 2.85 5.18
C ILE A 70 10.93 3.02 5.52
N ASP A 71 11.58 1.97 6.02
CA ASP A 71 13.01 2.01 6.33
C ASP A 71 13.88 2.14 5.07
N ILE A 72 13.52 1.44 3.99
CA ILE A 72 14.16 1.59 2.68
C ILE A 72 14.00 3.03 2.20
N ALA A 73 12.80 3.60 2.32
CA ALA A 73 12.56 4.98 1.91
C ALA A 73 13.37 6.00 2.70
N ARG A 74 13.39 5.86 4.03
CA ARG A 74 14.22 6.69 4.92
C ARG A 74 15.69 6.61 4.53
N LYS A 75 16.21 5.42 4.26
CA LYS A 75 17.61 5.22 3.84
C LYS A 75 17.91 5.79 2.46
N ASN A 76 16.97 5.68 1.53
CA ASN A 76 17.13 6.18 0.17
C ASN A 76 17.15 7.71 0.14
N PHE A 77 16.29 8.36 0.93
CA PHE A 77 16.17 9.82 0.94
C PHE A 77 16.95 10.50 2.07
N THR A 78 17.66 9.77 2.94
CA THR A 78 18.45 10.40 4.03
C THR A 78 19.63 11.24 3.53
N GLN A 79 20.01 11.10 2.25
CA GLN A 79 20.99 12.02 1.63
C GLN A 79 20.40 13.40 1.36
N ASP A 80 19.07 13.53 1.27
CA ASP A 80 18.37 14.79 1.44
C ASP A 80 18.19 15.03 2.94
N ASN A 81 18.99 15.91 3.54
CA ASN A 81 18.91 16.31 4.95
C ASN A 81 17.51 16.81 5.40
N ASP A 82 16.54 16.90 4.48
CA ASP A 82 15.17 17.35 4.65
C ASP A 82 14.12 16.24 4.41
N PHE A 83 14.47 14.95 4.43
CA PHE A 83 13.45 13.90 4.30
C PHE A 83 12.55 13.85 5.55
N ASN A 84 11.44 14.57 5.45
CA ASN A 84 10.34 14.61 6.38
C ASN A 84 9.01 14.55 5.60
N PHE A 85 7.97 14.09 6.26
CA PHE A 85 6.65 13.97 5.65
C PHE A 85 5.59 14.16 6.72
N THR A 86 4.45 14.70 6.32
CA THR A 86 3.23 14.80 7.15
C THR A 86 2.30 13.63 6.85
N THR A 87 2.37 13.09 5.62
CA THR A 87 1.50 12.01 5.14
C THR A 87 2.31 11.00 4.34
N ALA A 88 2.11 9.71 4.62
CA ALA A 88 2.63 8.61 3.83
C ALA A 88 1.48 7.82 3.20
N TRP A 89 1.62 7.47 1.93
CA TRP A 89 0.72 6.58 1.20
C TRP A 89 1.47 5.37 0.70
N LEU A 90 1.07 4.19 1.17
CA LEU A 90 1.62 2.91 0.76
C LEU A 90 0.53 2.10 0.06
N SER A 91 0.84 1.56 -1.10
CA SER A 91 -0.01 0.61 -1.82
C SER A 91 0.86 -0.48 -2.42
N ALA A 92 0.29 -1.67 -2.61
CA ALA A 92 0.99 -2.76 -3.28
C ALA A 92 0.16 -3.24 -4.48
N THR A 93 0.85 -3.53 -5.58
CA THR A 93 0.22 -3.88 -6.86
C THR A 93 1.05 -4.92 -7.59
N SER A 94 0.40 -5.78 -8.37
CA SER A 94 1.08 -6.60 -9.39
C SER A 94 1.22 -5.81 -10.69
N ILE A 95 2.40 -5.84 -11.31
CA ILE A 95 2.63 -5.25 -12.64
C ILE A 95 2.40 -6.35 -13.69
N ASP A 96 1.40 -6.14 -14.54
CA ASP A 96 0.98 -7.13 -15.54
C ASP A 96 2.04 -7.38 -16.62
N LYS A 97 2.75 -8.50 -16.43
CA LYS A 97 3.31 -9.43 -17.44
C LYS A 97 4.23 -10.50 -16.82
N ASN A 98 4.76 -10.24 -15.62
CA ASN A 98 5.77 -11.10 -14.97
C ASN A 98 5.40 -11.52 -13.54
N GLU A 99 4.13 -11.37 -13.11
CA GLU A 99 3.69 -11.62 -11.72
C GLU A 99 4.53 -10.86 -10.67
N LYS A 100 5.07 -9.72 -11.08
CA LYS A 100 5.99 -8.95 -10.26
C LYS A 100 5.20 -8.00 -9.38
N GLU A 101 5.25 -8.25 -8.08
CA GLU A 101 4.53 -7.49 -7.07
C GLU A 101 5.45 -6.42 -6.48
N ILE A 102 4.95 -5.19 -6.44
CA ILE A 102 5.70 -4.03 -5.99
C ILE A 102 4.95 -3.27 -4.92
N TRP A 103 5.72 -2.59 -4.07
CA TRP A 103 5.25 -1.50 -3.23
C TRP A 103 5.39 -0.18 -3.99
N ASN A 104 4.30 0.59 -4.05
CA ASN A 104 4.27 1.98 -4.48
C ASN A 104 4.10 2.86 -3.25
N VAL A 105 5.03 3.79 -3.05
CA VAL A 105 5.16 4.53 -1.81
C VAL A 105 5.32 6.00 -2.13
N SER A 106 4.50 6.82 -1.48
CA SER A 106 4.57 8.27 -1.59
C SER A 106 4.64 8.88 -0.19
N PHE A 107 5.62 9.74 0.04
CA PHE A 107 5.71 10.56 1.24
C PHE A 107 5.52 12.02 0.84
N TYR A 108 4.58 12.70 1.48
CA TYR A 108 4.25 14.09 1.19
C TYR A 108 4.44 14.95 2.43
N ASN A 109 5.07 16.11 2.26
CA ASN A 109 5.14 17.13 3.29
C ASN A 109 4.26 18.31 2.91
N GLU A 110 3.18 18.52 3.66
CA GLU A 110 2.26 19.63 3.42
C GLU A 110 2.89 21.02 3.62
N ASN A 111 3.90 21.15 4.47
CA ASN A 111 4.57 22.43 4.77
C ASN A 111 5.51 22.86 3.64
N THR A 112 6.31 21.92 3.12
CA THR A 112 7.28 22.20 2.04
C THR A 112 6.71 21.94 0.65
N LYS A 113 5.54 21.29 0.57
CA LYS A 113 4.92 20.80 -0.67
C LYS A 113 5.78 19.80 -1.44
N ARG A 114 6.83 19.24 -0.82
CA ARG A 114 7.68 18.21 -1.41
C ARG A 114 7.00 16.84 -1.36
N ALA A 115 7.17 16.08 -2.42
CA ALA A 115 6.74 14.69 -2.53
C ALA A 115 7.93 13.77 -2.86
N TYR A 116 8.05 12.67 -2.15
CA TYR A 116 9.05 11.64 -2.38
C TYR A 116 8.32 10.36 -2.81
N TYR A 117 8.77 9.74 -3.89
CA TYR A 117 8.13 8.59 -4.49
C TYR A 117 9.11 7.42 -4.66
N LEU A 118 8.66 6.22 -4.31
CA LEU A 118 9.41 4.97 -4.46
C LEU A 118 8.55 3.86 -5.04
N GLU A 119 9.13 3.08 -5.94
CA GLU A 119 8.65 1.76 -6.35
C GLU A 119 9.68 0.71 -5.93
N ILE A 120 9.25 -0.27 -5.14
CA ILE A 120 10.13 -1.25 -4.50
C ILE A 120 9.62 -2.66 -4.78
N ASP A 121 10.50 -3.60 -5.11
CA ASP A 121 10.17 -5.01 -5.21
C ASP A 121 9.72 -5.60 -3.87
N ALA A 122 8.56 -6.27 -3.85
CA ALA A 122 8.02 -6.86 -2.62
C ALA A 122 8.79 -8.13 -2.15
N TYR A 123 9.57 -8.75 -3.03
CA TYR A 123 10.34 -9.96 -2.75
C TYR A 123 11.80 -9.67 -2.40
N THR A 124 12.43 -8.66 -3.02
CA THR A 124 13.87 -8.40 -2.87
C THR A 124 14.20 -7.09 -2.17
N GLY A 125 13.27 -6.13 -2.16
CA GLY A 125 13.54 -4.77 -1.67
C GLY A 125 14.31 -3.89 -2.65
N GLU A 126 14.54 -4.38 -3.88
CA GLU A 126 15.17 -3.60 -4.94
C GLU A 126 14.31 -2.38 -5.31
N ILE A 127 14.94 -1.21 -5.39
CA ILE A 127 14.27 0.04 -5.78
C ILE A 127 14.24 0.13 -7.30
N TYR A 128 13.05 0.10 -7.90
CA TYR A 128 12.86 0.30 -9.34
C TYR A 128 12.79 1.75 -9.74
N ARG A 129 12.25 2.59 -8.86
CA ARG A 129 12.09 4.02 -9.10
C ARG A 129 12.21 4.79 -7.81
N SER A 130 12.92 5.91 -7.87
CA SER A 130 13.07 6.89 -6.79
C SER A 130 12.97 8.28 -7.40
N GLU A 131 12.05 9.10 -6.92
CA GLU A 131 11.80 10.45 -7.45
C GLU A 131 11.45 11.43 -6.33
N VAL A 132 11.90 12.68 -6.46
CA VAL A 132 11.56 13.80 -5.57
C VAL A 132 10.92 14.91 -6.42
N LYS A 133 9.78 15.43 -5.99
CA LYS A 133 9.01 16.51 -6.65
C LYS A 133 8.72 17.67 -5.71
#